data_AF-A0A820LKU6-F1
#
_entry.id   AF-A0A820LKU6-F1
#
_cell.length_a   1.000
_cell.length_b   1.000
_cell.length_c   1.000
_cell.angle_alpha   90.00
_cell.angle_beta   90.00
_cell.angle_gamma   90.00
#
_symmetry.space_group_name_H-M   'P 1'
#
loop_
_entity.id
_entity.type
_entity.pdbx_description
1 polymer ?
#
loop_
_entity_poly.entity_id
_entity_poly.type
_entity_poly.pdbx_seq_one_letter_code
_entity_poly.pdbx_strand_id
1 'polypeptide(L)'
;KSEIFVQYLFTSLNNQYLFDDVCQCLTVIFTSPDALKYPSTFSRLLPYVLQLETLLDQYLTIENKEKVECITKLITEFGENLTQLIVQISMTQNSQSQNFCHLVMRCTNMKGQYPIEETCSELTFNFWHALKEEITSTNEEKNQAILLEIFRPYFEHLIEVLILKGQIPENENVFTSEDKELFRPYRLNI
;
A
#
# COMPACT_ATOMS: atom_id res chain seq x y z
N LYS A 1 3.13 -25.49 -8.03
CA LYS A 1 2.89 -25.14 -9.45
C LYS A 1 2.32 -23.72 -9.59
N SER A 2 1.25 -23.37 -8.86
CA SER A 2 0.71 -22.01 -8.82
C SER A 2 1.71 -20.95 -8.34
N GLU A 3 2.49 -21.25 -7.29
CA GLU A 3 3.48 -20.31 -6.74
C GLU A 3 4.60 -19.93 -7.74
N ILE A 4 5.10 -20.89 -8.52
CA ILE A 4 6.12 -20.64 -9.56
C ILE A 4 5.56 -19.70 -10.64
N PHE A 5 4.27 -19.83 -10.96
CA PHE A 5 3.61 -18.93 -11.90
C PHE A 5 3.52 -17.49 -11.35
N VAL A 6 3.15 -17.32 -10.07
CA VAL A 6 3.12 -15.98 -9.46
C VAL A 6 4.51 -15.36 -9.37
N GLN A 7 5.54 -16.14 -9.06
CA GLN A 7 6.92 -15.66 -9.11
C GLN A 7 7.32 -15.19 -10.52
N TYR A 8 6.91 -15.93 -11.55
CA TYR A 8 7.13 -15.54 -12.93
C TYR A 8 6.41 -14.24 -13.29
N LEU A 9 5.18 -14.02 -12.78
CA LEU A 9 4.47 -12.75 -12.91
C LEU A 9 5.30 -11.60 -12.33
N PHE A 10 5.80 -11.71 -11.11
CA PHE A 10 6.65 -10.66 -10.51
C PHE A 10 7.90 -10.36 -11.34
N THR A 11 8.58 -11.39 -11.88
CA THR A 11 9.74 -11.15 -12.76
C THR A 11 9.36 -10.44 -14.06
N SER A 12 8.16 -10.71 -14.57
CA SER A 12 7.62 -10.17 -15.81
C SER A 12 7.20 -8.69 -15.70
N LEU A 13 7.07 -8.13 -14.49
CA LEU A 13 6.84 -6.69 -14.29
C LEU A 13 7.98 -5.81 -14.85
N ASN A 14 9.18 -6.37 -15.05
CA ASN A 14 10.27 -5.64 -15.71
C ASN A 14 10.09 -5.55 -17.24
N ASN A 15 9.18 -6.36 -17.81
CA ASN A 15 8.89 -6.33 -19.23
C ASN A 15 7.78 -5.31 -19.52
N GLN A 16 8.15 -4.23 -20.21
CA GLN A 16 7.22 -3.14 -20.53
C GLN A 16 5.98 -3.58 -21.32
N TYR A 17 6.08 -4.63 -22.14
CA TYR A 17 4.96 -5.13 -22.95
C TYR A 17 3.97 -6.00 -22.15
N LEU A 18 4.40 -6.54 -21.01
CA LEU A 18 3.58 -7.41 -20.16
C LEU A 18 3.12 -6.71 -18.89
N PHE A 19 3.62 -5.50 -18.62
CA PHE A 19 3.44 -4.82 -17.33
C PHE A 19 1.96 -4.70 -16.94
N ASP A 20 1.13 -4.16 -17.83
CA ASP A 20 -0.29 -3.92 -17.54
C ASP A 20 -1.07 -5.24 -17.31
N ASP A 21 -0.84 -6.23 -18.18
CA ASP A 21 -1.46 -7.55 -18.06
C ASP A 21 -1.06 -8.26 -16.77
N VAL A 22 0.22 -8.14 -16.39
CA VAL A 22 0.77 -8.74 -15.17
C VAL A 22 0.23 -8.03 -13.94
N CYS A 23 0.16 -6.69 -13.94
CA CYS A 23 -0.47 -5.90 -12.88
C CYS A 23 -1.92 -6.35 -12.67
N GLN A 24 -2.70 -6.44 -13.76
CA GLN A 24 -4.09 -6.89 -13.67
C GLN A 24 -4.19 -8.32 -13.11
N CYS A 25 -3.34 -9.24 -13.57
CA CYS A 25 -3.33 -10.62 -13.05
C CYS A 25 -3.01 -10.66 -11.55
N LEU A 26 -2.00 -9.91 -11.10
CA LEU A 26 -1.63 -9.86 -9.68
C LEU A 26 -2.74 -9.24 -8.83
N THR A 27 -3.38 -8.16 -9.29
CA THR A 27 -4.55 -7.58 -8.61
C THR A 27 -5.66 -8.61 -8.44
N VAL A 28 -6.00 -9.38 -9.49
CA VAL A 28 -7.02 -10.44 -9.40
C VAL A 28 -6.63 -11.54 -8.40
N ILE A 29 -5.34 -11.87 -8.31
CA ILE A 29 -4.85 -12.85 -7.34
C ILE A 29 -4.99 -12.32 -5.91
N PHE A 30 -4.63 -11.05 -5.66
CA PHE A 30 -4.64 -10.45 -4.32
C PHE A 30 -6.06 -10.18 -3.81
N THR A 31 -6.96 -9.79 -4.71
CA THR A 31 -8.38 -9.51 -4.42
C THR A 31 -9.26 -10.76 -4.42
N SER A 32 -8.67 -11.95 -4.62
CA SER A 32 -9.44 -13.20 -4.63
C SER A 32 -10.07 -13.47 -3.26
N PRO A 33 -11.38 -13.77 -3.18
CA PRO A 33 -12.03 -14.12 -1.90
C PRO A 33 -11.40 -15.33 -1.20
N ASP A 34 -10.70 -16.18 -1.95
CA ASP A 34 -10.03 -17.37 -1.43
C ASP A 34 -8.59 -17.10 -0.98
N ALA A 35 -8.08 -15.87 -1.11
CA ALA A 35 -6.68 -15.56 -0.85
C ALA A 35 -6.27 -15.91 0.59
N LEU A 36 -7.11 -15.58 1.57
CA LEU A 36 -6.91 -15.88 2.99
C LEU A 36 -7.01 -17.38 3.31
N LYS A 37 -7.52 -18.23 2.41
CA LYS A 37 -7.47 -19.70 2.58
C LYS A 37 -6.07 -20.28 2.39
N TYR A 38 -5.14 -19.49 1.83
CA TYR A 38 -3.77 -19.92 1.52
C TYR A 38 -2.70 -19.01 2.16
N PRO A 39 -2.74 -18.76 3.48
CA PRO A 39 -1.87 -17.76 4.14
C PRO A 39 -0.38 -18.07 4.00
N SER A 40 0.00 -19.35 3.98
CA SER A 40 1.38 -19.77 3.75
C SER A 40 1.90 -19.46 2.35
N THR A 41 1.01 -19.40 1.35
CA THR A 41 1.41 -19.00 -0.01
C THR A 41 1.62 -17.50 -0.07
N PHE A 42 0.68 -16.72 0.43
CA PHE A 42 0.81 -15.25 0.45
C PHE A 42 1.94 -14.76 1.35
N SER A 43 2.24 -15.45 2.44
CA SER A 43 3.42 -15.17 3.27
C SER A 43 4.72 -15.33 2.48
N ARG A 44 4.78 -16.34 1.57
CA ARG A 44 5.93 -16.54 0.66
C ARG A 44 5.94 -15.57 -0.52
N LEU A 45 4.82 -14.91 -0.81
CA LEU A 45 4.73 -13.86 -1.83
C LEU A 45 5.15 -12.49 -1.29
N LEU A 46 5.03 -12.25 0.02
CA LEU A 46 5.40 -10.97 0.65
C LEU A 46 6.81 -10.48 0.28
N PRO A 47 7.88 -11.30 0.25
CA PRO A 47 9.19 -10.86 -0.22
C PRO A 47 9.20 -10.28 -1.64
N TYR A 48 8.36 -10.80 -2.54
CA TYR A 48 8.25 -10.30 -3.92
C TYR A 48 7.46 -8.99 -3.98
N VAL A 49 6.46 -8.82 -3.13
CA VAL A 49 5.75 -7.54 -2.97
C VAL A 49 6.69 -6.47 -2.42
N LEU A 50 7.54 -6.81 -1.45
CA LEU A 50 8.57 -5.90 -0.93
C LEU A 50 9.57 -5.49 -2.02
N GLN A 51 9.91 -6.37 -2.96
CA GLN A 51 10.78 -6.04 -4.10
C GLN A 51 10.16 -5.03 -5.07
N LEU A 52 8.84 -4.82 -5.04
CA LEU A 52 8.19 -3.77 -5.82
C LEU A 52 8.70 -2.37 -5.45
N GLU A 53 9.27 -2.19 -4.25
CA GLU A 53 9.93 -0.95 -3.84
C GLU A 53 11.02 -0.53 -4.84
N THR A 54 11.84 -1.48 -5.32
CA THR A 54 12.89 -1.19 -6.31
C THR A 54 12.29 -0.74 -7.64
N LEU A 55 11.18 -1.35 -8.05
CA LEU A 55 10.49 -1.01 -9.29
C LEU A 55 9.79 0.34 -9.18
N LEU A 56 9.21 0.64 -8.01
CA LEU A 56 8.65 1.95 -7.67
C LEU A 56 9.72 3.05 -7.79
N ASP A 57 10.90 2.83 -7.21
CA ASP A 57 12.02 3.79 -7.28
C ASP A 57 12.48 4.05 -8.72
N GLN A 58 12.52 3.01 -9.56
CA GLN A 58 12.86 3.15 -10.97
C GLN A 58 11.84 4.02 -11.71
N TYR A 59 10.54 3.80 -11.51
CA TYR A 59 9.49 4.55 -12.19
C TYR A 59 9.31 5.97 -11.64
N LEU A 60 9.61 6.20 -10.36
CA LEU A 60 9.72 7.55 -9.80
C LEU A 60 10.87 8.33 -10.43
N THR A 61 12.02 7.68 -10.66
CA THR A 61 13.20 8.33 -11.27
C THR A 61 12.95 8.79 -12.70
N ILE A 62 12.17 8.03 -13.48
CA ILE A 62 11.80 8.40 -14.85
C ILE A 62 10.46 9.14 -14.94
N GLU A 63 9.90 9.54 -13.80
CA GLU A 63 8.64 10.31 -13.67
C GLU A 63 7.43 9.67 -14.38
N ASN A 64 7.37 8.33 -14.43
CA ASN A 64 6.25 7.61 -15.05
C ASN A 64 5.11 7.43 -14.03
N LYS A 65 4.23 8.43 -13.94
CA LYS A 65 3.11 8.47 -12.98
C LYS A 65 2.19 7.25 -13.09
N GLU A 66 1.84 6.82 -14.31
CA GLU A 66 0.93 5.68 -14.53
C GLU A 66 1.48 4.38 -13.94
N LYS A 67 2.77 4.11 -14.13
CA LYS A 67 3.40 2.89 -13.60
C LYS A 67 3.64 2.96 -12.09
N VAL A 68 3.96 4.14 -11.57
CA VAL A 68 4.05 4.37 -10.12
C VAL A 68 2.69 4.07 -9.49
N GLU A 69 1.60 4.60 -10.05
CA GLU A 69 0.23 4.35 -9.57
C GLU A 69 -0.13 2.85 -9.62
N CYS A 70 0.19 2.17 -10.72
CA CYS A 70 -0.05 0.72 -10.84
C CYS A 70 0.69 -0.09 -9.77
N ILE A 71 1.95 0.24 -9.49
CA ILE A 71 2.74 -0.44 -8.46
C ILE A 71 2.21 -0.13 -7.07
N THR A 72 1.89 1.14 -6.79
CA THR A 72 1.26 1.52 -5.53
C THR A 72 -0.03 0.75 -5.32
N LYS A 73 -0.87 0.63 -6.35
CA LYS A 73 -2.09 -0.19 -6.30
C LYS A 73 -1.80 -1.66 -5.99
N LEU A 74 -0.80 -2.28 -6.61
CA LEU A 74 -0.44 -3.66 -6.29
C LEU A 74 -0.03 -3.84 -4.83
N ILE A 75 0.75 -2.89 -4.30
CA ILE A 75 1.17 -2.89 -2.90
C ILE A 75 -0.05 -2.75 -1.98
N THR A 76 -0.93 -1.78 -2.24
CA THR A 76 -2.08 -1.51 -1.37
C THR A 76 -3.14 -2.60 -1.45
N GLU A 77 -3.41 -3.17 -2.63
CA GLU A 77 -4.32 -4.31 -2.81
C GLU A 77 -3.82 -5.56 -2.06
N PHE A 78 -2.51 -5.82 -2.06
CA PHE A 78 -1.96 -6.90 -1.26
C PHE A 78 -2.20 -6.64 0.24
N GLY A 79 -1.93 -5.41 0.70
CA GLY A 79 -2.08 -5.02 2.10
C GLY A 79 -3.52 -5.09 2.58
N GLU A 80 -4.44 -4.46 1.85
CA GLU A 80 -5.86 -4.35 2.18
C GLU A 80 -6.52 -5.74 2.28
N ASN A 81 -6.37 -6.56 1.24
CA ASN A 81 -7.04 -7.87 1.19
C ASN A 81 -6.39 -8.92 2.10
N LEU A 82 -5.13 -8.71 2.53
CA LEU A 82 -4.37 -9.65 3.35
C LEU A 82 -3.92 -9.04 4.68
N THR A 83 -4.65 -8.04 5.18
CA THR A 83 -4.31 -7.35 6.43
C THR A 83 -4.18 -8.33 7.61
N GLN A 84 -5.07 -9.33 7.69
CA GLN A 84 -4.98 -10.43 8.66
C GLN A 84 -3.64 -11.15 8.63
N LEU A 85 -3.10 -11.40 7.44
CA LEU A 85 -1.80 -12.04 7.26
C LEU A 85 -0.66 -11.11 7.74
N ILE A 86 -0.72 -9.81 7.44
CA ILE A 86 0.27 -8.83 7.90
C ILE A 86 0.32 -8.79 9.43
N VAL A 87 -0.84 -8.76 10.08
CA VAL A 87 -0.97 -8.82 11.55
C VAL A 87 -0.40 -10.13 12.09
N GLN A 88 -0.74 -11.28 11.50
CA GLN A 88 -0.19 -12.58 11.91
C GLN A 88 1.33 -12.64 11.79
N ILE A 89 1.90 -12.15 10.69
CA ILE A 89 3.36 -12.11 10.48
C ILE A 89 4.02 -11.22 11.53
N SER A 90 3.40 -10.09 11.90
CA SER A 90 3.94 -9.17 12.90
C SER A 90 4.12 -9.83 14.29
N MET A 91 3.22 -10.75 14.66
CA MET A 91 3.29 -11.49 15.92
C MET A 91 4.44 -12.50 15.97
N THR A 92 4.99 -12.90 14.82
CA THR A 92 6.09 -13.88 14.74
C THR A 92 7.49 -13.28 14.88
N GLN A 93 7.60 -12.00 15.29
CA GLN A 93 8.86 -11.22 15.34
C GLN A 93 9.58 -11.09 14.00
N ASN A 94 8.85 -11.25 12.89
CA ASN A 94 9.39 -11.11 11.54
C ASN A 94 9.32 -9.65 11.08
N SER A 95 10.46 -9.08 10.68
CA SER A 95 10.57 -7.71 10.17
C SER A 95 9.84 -7.47 8.84
N GLN A 96 9.36 -8.52 8.15
CA GLN A 96 8.68 -8.34 6.86
C GLN A 96 7.37 -7.55 6.95
N SER A 97 6.60 -7.72 8.03
CA SER A 97 5.38 -6.92 8.25
C SER A 97 5.69 -5.42 8.43
N GLN A 98 6.78 -5.13 9.14
CA GLN A 98 7.29 -3.77 9.37
C GLN A 98 7.82 -3.15 8.07
N ASN A 99 8.62 -3.90 7.30
CA ASN A 99 9.09 -3.47 5.99
C ASN A 99 7.92 -3.19 5.03
N PHE A 100 6.85 -3.99 5.09
CA PHE A 100 5.66 -3.75 4.30
C PHE A 100 4.95 -2.47 4.71
N CYS A 101 4.78 -2.22 6.01
CA CYS A 101 4.20 -0.97 6.51
C CYS A 101 5.05 0.25 6.13
N HIS A 102 6.39 0.11 6.16
CA HIS A 102 7.29 1.14 5.65
C HIS A 102 7.07 1.40 4.15
N LEU A 103 6.92 0.35 3.35
CA LEU A 103 6.65 0.49 1.92
C LEU A 103 5.31 1.19 1.64
N VAL A 104 4.24 0.84 2.37
CA VAL A 104 2.95 1.56 2.23
C VAL A 104 3.07 3.00 2.71
N MET A 105 3.83 3.25 3.78
CA MET A 105 4.11 4.60 4.27
C MET A 105 4.85 5.45 3.22
N ARG A 106 5.80 4.87 2.49
CA ARG A 106 6.46 5.55 1.36
C ARG A 106 5.47 5.95 0.27
N CYS A 107 4.49 5.10 -0.03
CA CYS A 107 3.42 5.43 -0.98
C CYS A 107 2.47 6.52 -0.43
N THR A 108 2.21 6.50 0.88
CA THR A 108 1.35 7.50 1.55
C THR A 108 2.02 8.87 1.52
N ASN A 109 3.33 8.91 1.82
CA ASN A 109 4.17 10.09 1.79
C ASN A 109 4.75 10.37 0.39
N MET A 110 4.01 10.02 -0.67
CA MET A 110 4.43 10.32 -2.04
C MET A 110 4.61 11.83 -2.18
N LYS A 111 5.77 12.23 -2.71
CA LYS A 111 6.13 13.64 -2.88
C LYS A 111 5.16 14.30 -3.85
N GLY A 112 4.66 15.45 -3.43
CA GLY A 112 3.80 16.31 -4.23
C GLY A 112 2.39 16.43 -3.68
N GLN A 113 1.63 17.35 -4.25
CA GLN A 113 0.25 17.63 -3.88
C GLN A 113 -0.73 16.78 -4.68
N TYR A 114 -1.57 16.02 -3.99
CA TYR A 114 -2.74 15.38 -4.61
C TYR A 114 -3.76 16.44 -5.04
N PRO A 115 -4.42 16.29 -6.21
CA PRO A 115 -4.25 15.24 -7.24
C PRO A 115 -3.21 15.58 -8.33
N ILE A 116 -2.63 16.77 -8.28
CA ILE A 116 -1.91 17.38 -9.42
C ILE A 116 -0.56 16.72 -9.65
N GLU A 117 0.22 16.60 -8.60
CA GLU A 117 1.59 16.10 -8.68
C GLU A 117 1.62 14.57 -8.54
N GLU A 118 0.73 14.01 -7.71
CA GLU A 118 0.64 12.58 -7.44
C GLU A 118 -0.78 12.12 -7.09
N THR A 119 -1.08 10.85 -7.35
CA THR A 119 -2.38 10.17 -7.09
C THR A 119 -2.24 8.97 -6.14
N CYS A 120 -1.03 8.66 -5.71
CA CYS A 120 -0.67 7.42 -5.04
C CYS A 120 -1.06 7.41 -3.56
N SER A 121 -1.00 8.56 -2.90
CA SER A 121 -1.28 8.65 -1.46
C SER A 121 -2.72 8.23 -1.11
N GLU A 122 -3.70 8.57 -1.96
CA GLU A 122 -5.11 8.20 -1.78
C GLU A 122 -5.29 6.68 -1.75
N LEU A 123 -4.55 5.95 -2.60
CA LEU A 123 -4.65 4.50 -2.73
C LEU A 123 -4.29 3.74 -1.45
N THR A 124 -3.62 4.40 -0.50
CA THR A 124 -3.15 3.79 0.75
C THR A 124 -4.18 3.85 1.88
N PHE A 125 -5.21 4.69 1.78
CA PHE A 125 -6.12 4.96 2.89
C PHE A 125 -6.89 3.71 3.34
N ASN A 126 -7.40 2.93 2.38
CA ASN A 126 -8.11 1.68 2.69
C ASN A 126 -7.23 0.70 3.46
N PHE A 127 -5.95 0.57 3.10
CA PHE A 127 -5.01 -0.26 3.84
C PHE A 127 -4.86 0.21 5.29
N TRP A 128 -4.67 1.51 5.54
CA TRP A 128 -4.51 2.02 6.90
C TRP A 128 -5.77 1.83 7.74
N HIS A 129 -6.96 1.99 7.13
CA HIS A 129 -8.23 1.69 7.77
C HIS A 129 -8.36 0.21 8.11
N ALA A 130 -8.13 -0.68 7.14
CA ALA A 130 -8.19 -2.13 7.33
C ALA A 130 -7.21 -2.60 8.42
N LEU A 131 -5.98 -2.09 8.41
CA LEU A 131 -4.96 -2.40 9.43
C LEU A 131 -5.40 -1.97 10.82
N LYS A 132 -5.94 -0.76 10.96
CA LYS A 132 -6.47 -0.28 12.24
C LYS A 132 -7.61 -1.19 12.73
N GLU A 133 -8.56 -1.49 11.85
CA GLU A 133 -9.70 -2.35 12.18
C GLU A 133 -9.24 -3.72 12.67
N GLU A 134 -8.35 -4.39 11.93
CA GLU A 134 -7.83 -5.71 12.28
C GLU A 134 -7.10 -5.75 13.64
N ILE A 135 -6.28 -4.72 13.92
CA ILE A 135 -5.62 -4.58 15.23
C ILE A 135 -6.66 -4.39 16.35
N THR A 136 -7.68 -3.55 16.10
CA THR A 136 -8.72 -3.27 17.11
C THR A 136 -9.70 -4.41 17.32
N SER A 137 -9.94 -5.26 16.30
CA SER A 137 -10.82 -6.42 16.39
C SER A 137 -10.15 -7.65 17.00
N THR A 138 -8.85 -7.58 17.32
CA THR A 138 -8.14 -8.68 17.97
C THR A 138 -8.70 -8.91 19.39
N ASN A 139 -9.35 -10.06 19.58
CA ASN A 139 -10.07 -10.40 20.83
C ASN A 139 -9.16 -10.66 22.05
N GLU A 140 -7.92 -11.07 21.83
CA GLU A 140 -6.98 -11.35 22.92
C GLU A 140 -6.26 -10.06 23.34
N GLU A 141 -6.57 -9.53 24.52
CA GLU A 141 -6.00 -8.28 25.06
C GLU A 141 -4.47 -8.26 25.02
N LYS A 142 -3.82 -9.39 25.30
CA LYS A 142 -2.35 -9.51 25.25
C LYS A 142 -1.81 -9.34 23.83
N ASN A 143 -2.45 -9.96 22.84
CA ASN A 143 -2.03 -9.85 21.45
C ASN A 143 -2.29 -8.45 20.93
N GLN A 144 -3.45 -7.88 21.28
CA GLN A 144 -3.78 -6.50 20.94
C GLN A 144 -2.75 -5.51 21.52
N ALA A 145 -2.34 -5.68 22.79
CA ALA A 145 -1.31 -4.83 23.40
C ALA A 145 0.03 -4.90 22.65
N ILE A 146 0.45 -6.11 22.24
CA ILE A 146 1.67 -6.32 21.44
C ILE A 146 1.54 -5.65 20.07
N LEU A 147 0.42 -5.84 19.37
CA LEU A 147 0.17 -5.21 18.07
C LEU A 147 0.17 -3.69 18.17
N LEU A 148 -0.44 -3.12 19.21
CA LEU A 148 -0.41 -1.69 19.47
C LEU A 148 1.01 -1.19 19.71
N GLU A 149 1.85 -1.93 20.43
CA GLU A 149 3.26 -1.58 20.62
C GLU A 149 4.03 -1.57 19.28
N ILE A 150 3.79 -2.57 18.42
CA ILE A 150 4.44 -2.70 17.12
C ILE A 150 4.00 -1.59 16.14
N PHE A 151 2.70 -1.33 16.04
CA PHE A 151 2.13 -0.47 14.99
C PHE A 151 1.95 0.99 15.39
N ARG A 152 1.94 1.33 16.69
CA ARG A 152 1.88 2.72 17.20
C ARG A 152 2.81 3.68 16.48
N PRO A 153 4.14 3.43 16.33
CA PRO A 153 5.02 4.39 15.67
C PRO A 153 4.64 4.65 14.21
N TYR A 154 4.06 3.67 13.52
CA TYR A 154 3.60 3.85 12.14
C TYR A 154 2.35 4.72 12.06
N PHE A 155 1.39 4.56 12.99
CA PHE A 155 0.21 5.42 13.06
C PHE A 155 0.53 6.84 13.53
N GLU A 156 1.48 7.01 14.44
CA GLU A 156 1.96 8.34 14.86
C GLU A 156 2.59 9.08 13.66
N HIS A 157 3.46 8.40 12.91
CA HIS A 157 4.04 8.98 11.69
C HIS A 157 3.00 9.18 10.57
N LEU A 158 2.02 8.27 10.44
CA LEU A 158 0.93 8.42 9.48
C LEU A 158 0.19 9.74 9.71
N ILE A 159 -0.14 10.07 10.96
CA ILE A 159 -0.85 11.30 11.31
C ILE A 159 -0.04 12.52 10.86
N GLU A 160 1.28 12.54 11.09
CA GLU A 160 2.15 13.64 10.64
C GLU A 160 2.11 13.80 9.12
N VAL A 161 2.23 12.69 8.38
CA VAL A 161 2.17 12.67 6.91
C VAL A 161 0.80 13.17 6.43
N LEU A 162 -0.29 12.64 6.96
CA LEU A 162 -1.64 13.01 6.52
C LEU A 162 -1.98 14.47 6.84
N ILE A 163 -1.49 15.02 7.95
CA ILE A 163 -1.61 16.46 8.23
C ILE A 163 -0.98 17.27 7.10
N LEU A 164 0.24 16.92 6.67
CA LEU A 164 0.92 17.61 5.58
C LEU A 164 0.19 17.42 4.24
N LYS A 165 -0.25 16.19 3.92
CA LYS A 165 -0.98 15.89 2.68
C LYS A 165 -2.33 16.58 2.59
N GLY A 166 -2.99 16.81 3.73
CA GLY A 166 -4.28 17.50 3.83
C GLY A 166 -4.20 19.02 3.81
N GLN A 167 -3.00 19.61 3.78
CA GLN A 167 -2.81 21.06 3.70
C GLN A 167 -3.22 21.60 2.34
N ILE A 168 -3.90 22.75 2.34
CA ILE A 168 -4.18 23.49 1.12
C ILE A 168 -2.89 24.20 0.71
N PRO A 169 -2.42 24.05 -0.54
CA PRO A 169 -1.22 24.74 -0.99
C PRO A 169 -1.38 26.26 -0.88
N GLU A 170 -0.30 26.95 -0.51
CA GLU A 170 -0.31 28.41 -0.28
C GLU A 170 -0.83 29.23 -1.47
N ASN A 171 -0.62 28.71 -2.69
CA ASN A 171 -1.16 29.28 -3.91
C ASN A 171 -2.36 28.47 -4.40
N GLU A 172 -3.57 28.84 -3.95
CA GLU A 172 -4.81 28.18 -4.36
C GLU A 172 -5.10 28.27 -5.87
N ASN A 173 -4.42 29.17 -6.60
CA ASN A 173 -4.56 29.27 -8.06
C ASN A 173 -3.88 28.11 -8.81
N VAL A 174 -3.08 27.29 -8.12
CA VAL A 174 -2.51 26.07 -8.69
C VAL A 174 -3.63 25.05 -8.99
N PHE A 175 -4.73 25.10 -8.25
CA PHE A 175 -5.83 24.16 -8.40
C PHE A 175 -6.85 24.67 -9.41
N THR A 176 -7.14 23.86 -10.42
CA THR A 176 -8.33 24.01 -11.24
C THR A 176 -9.59 23.74 -10.42
N SER A 177 -10.76 24.08 -10.94
CA SER A 177 -12.03 23.70 -10.30
C SER A 177 -12.17 22.18 -10.15
N GLU A 178 -11.66 21.40 -11.11
CA GLU A 178 -11.68 19.94 -11.06
C GLU A 178 -10.75 19.41 -9.96
N ASP A 179 -9.55 19.97 -9.82
CA ASP A 179 -8.60 19.60 -8.76
C ASP A 179 -9.18 19.85 -7.35
N LYS A 180 -9.94 20.95 -7.18
CA LYS A 180 -10.62 21.25 -5.91
C LYS A 180 -11.70 20.22 -5.59
N GLU A 181 -12.45 19.77 -6.59
CA GLU A 181 -13.49 18.74 -6.41
C GLU A 181 -12.90 17.36 -6.10
N LEU A 182 -11.70 17.04 -6.61
CA LEU A 182 -10.97 15.81 -6.25
C LEU A 182 -10.27 15.90 -4.89
N PHE A 183 -9.69 17.06 -4.57
CA PHE A 183 -8.98 17.24 -3.30
C PHE A 183 -9.92 17.29 -2.08
N ARG A 184 -11.16 17.73 -2.28
CA ARG A 184 -12.17 17.76 -1.22
C ARG A 184 -12.45 16.39 -0.60
N PRO A 185 -12.85 15.33 -1.35
CA PRO A 185 -13.05 13.99 -0.79
C PRO A 185 -11.74 13.38 -0.28
N TYR A 186 -10.60 13.64 -0.94
CA TYR A 186 -9.29 13.23 -0.44
C TYR A 186 -9.04 13.70 1.00
N ARG A 187 -9.29 14.98 1.30
CA ARG A 187 -9.17 15.53 2.65
C ARG A 187 -10.20 15.01 3.65
N LEU A 188 -11.36 14.54 3.19
CA LEU A 188 -12.38 13.93 4.05
C LEU A 188 -12.02 12.50 4.46
N ASN A 189 -11.19 11.82 3.66
CA ASN A 189 -10.70 10.48 3.93
C ASN A 189 -9.44 10.48 4.84
N ILE A 190 -8.85 11.65 5.11
CA ILE A 190 -7.78 11.87 6.09
C ILE A 190 -8.38 12.00 7.50
#